data_AF-A0A1L9RJA8-F1
#
_entry.id   AF-A0A1L9RJA8-F1
#
_cell.length_a   1.000
_cell.length_b   1.000
_cell.length_c   1.000
_cell.angle_alpha   90.00
_cell.angle_beta   90.00
_cell.angle_gamma   90.00
#
_symmetry.space_group_name_H-M   'P 1'
#
loop_
_entity.id
_entity.type
_entity.pdbx_description
1 polymer ?
#
loop_
_entity_poly.entity_id
_entity_poly.type
_entity_poly.pdbx_seq_one_letter_code
_entity_poly.pdbx_strand_id
1 'polypeptide(L)'
;MSPKAHQRYIQSLENLSIGDPMYHPDSEGLKLGHCGYFDNNGRWRDIFDIMTIDSDHSKYKPLAELPVASMSEAQRWGPIFGSSVKSCGIEEDTSVAIPGVPGLTAGVSLKFAKKSGYGAVLMADPVTYEAFPHKEPFHKWCKDNAPKLLADETFGPELKRRNFFIITELYTTNRCSITQWDGREKEMCIGVSAEAWSMGKLTGGGFWGKSTNIGSWRGFGFDEELKQATEQGYVCGWVGV
;
A
#
# COMPACT_ATOMS: atom_id res chain seq x y z
N MET A 1 -11.04 -23.03 3.62
CA MET A 1 -10.32 -22.16 4.58
C MET A 1 -10.80 -20.73 4.37
N SER A 2 -11.01 -19.96 5.44
CA SER A 2 -11.33 -18.54 5.32
C SER A 2 -10.10 -17.77 4.84
N PRO A 3 -10.22 -16.78 3.92
CA PRO A 3 -9.08 -15.98 3.49
C PRO A 3 -8.44 -15.23 4.66
N LYS A 4 -7.12 -15.05 4.62
CA LYS A 4 -6.38 -14.25 5.60
C LYS A 4 -6.75 -12.76 5.49
N ALA A 5 -6.54 -11.99 6.56
CA ALA A 5 -6.89 -10.57 6.61
C ALA A 5 -6.34 -9.75 5.42
N HIS A 6 -5.06 -9.94 5.05
CA HIS A 6 -4.47 -9.24 3.90
C HIS A 6 -5.17 -9.57 2.57
N GLN A 7 -5.57 -10.82 2.37
CA GLN A 7 -6.26 -11.25 1.15
C GLN A 7 -7.63 -10.61 1.07
N ARG A 8 -8.37 -10.57 2.18
CA ARG A 8 -9.68 -9.91 2.25
C ARG A 8 -9.59 -8.41 2.05
N TYR A 9 -8.53 -7.79 2.57
CA TYR A 9 -8.25 -6.38 2.39
C TYR A 9 -7.98 -6.05 0.91
N ILE A 10 -7.07 -6.78 0.27
CA ILE A 10 -6.78 -6.63 -1.16
C ILE A 10 -8.06 -6.83 -1.97
N GLN A 11 -8.76 -7.95 -1.77
CA GLN A 11 -10.03 -8.25 -2.44
C GLN A 11 -11.10 -7.19 -2.27
N SER A 12 -11.19 -6.59 -1.08
CA SER A 12 -12.15 -5.53 -0.84
C SER A 12 -11.85 -4.28 -1.66
N LEU A 13 -10.59 -4.06 -2.00
CA LEU A 13 -10.09 -2.88 -2.70
C LEU A 13 -9.69 -3.17 -4.16
N GLU A 14 -9.80 -4.42 -4.63
CA GLU A 14 -9.69 -4.81 -6.03
C GLU A 14 -10.70 -3.97 -6.84
N ASN A 15 -10.25 -3.30 -7.91
CA ASN A 15 -10.95 -2.30 -8.75
C ASN A 15 -10.85 -0.83 -8.32
N LEU A 16 -9.89 -0.48 -7.47
CA LEU A 16 -9.56 0.92 -7.17
C LEU A 16 -8.38 1.39 -8.02
N SER A 17 -8.24 2.70 -8.19
CA SER A 17 -7.30 3.33 -9.14
C SER A 17 -5.84 3.33 -8.70
N ILE A 18 -5.41 2.42 -7.81
CA ILE A 18 -4.09 2.43 -7.16
C ILE A 18 -3.32 1.10 -7.27
N GLY A 19 -3.57 0.33 -8.33
CA GLY A 19 -2.98 -1.00 -8.47
C GLY A 19 -3.42 -1.94 -7.34
N ASP A 20 -2.52 -2.82 -6.91
CA ASP A 20 -2.74 -3.72 -5.79
C ASP A 20 -2.38 -3.03 -4.46
N PRO A 21 -3.35 -2.82 -3.54
CA PRO A 21 -3.10 -2.14 -2.29
C PRO A 21 -2.34 -3.03 -1.29
N MET A 22 -1.46 -2.41 -0.50
CA MET A 22 -0.63 -3.15 0.46
C MET A 22 -1.31 -3.23 1.82
N TYR A 23 -1.61 -4.44 2.30
CA TYR A 23 -2.06 -4.64 3.68
C TYR A 23 -0.93 -4.43 4.72
N HIS A 24 0.31 -4.56 4.28
CA HIS A 24 1.52 -4.26 5.04
C HIS A 24 2.34 -3.30 4.19
N PRO A 25 2.14 -1.97 4.32
CA PRO A 25 2.90 -0.98 3.59
C PRO A 25 4.39 -1.21 3.81
N ASP A 26 5.16 -1.16 2.72
CA ASP A 26 6.60 -1.39 2.77
C ASP A 26 7.34 -0.06 2.87
N SER A 27 8.35 0.00 3.73
CA SER A 27 9.20 1.18 3.92
C SER A 27 10.69 0.88 3.81
N GLU A 28 11.05 -0.35 3.45
CA GLU A 28 12.42 -0.85 3.56
C GLU A 28 13.02 -1.28 2.21
N GLY A 29 12.21 -1.79 1.27
CA GLY A 29 12.79 -2.50 0.12
C GLY A 29 11.96 -2.60 -1.15
N LEU A 30 10.70 -2.18 -1.18
CA LEU A 30 9.90 -2.24 -2.40
C LEU A 30 10.18 -1.03 -3.30
N LYS A 31 10.91 -1.24 -4.41
CA LYS A 31 11.30 -0.20 -5.38
C LYS A 31 11.03 -0.66 -6.80
N LEU A 32 10.97 0.29 -7.74
CA LEU A 32 10.89 -0.03 -9.16
C LEU A 32 12.07 -0.91 -9.60
N GLY A 33 11.79 -1.95 -10.39
CA GLY A 33 12.79 -2.90 -10.89
C GLY A 33 13.14 -4.02 -9.92
N HIS A 34 12.75 -3.89 -8.65
CA HIS A 34 12.97 -4.97 -7.70
C HIS A 34 12.13 -6.20 -8.04
N CYS A 35 12.75 -7.36 -7.87
CA CYS A 35 12.21 -8.66 -8.12
C CYS A 35 12.03 -9.43 -6.83
N GLY A 36 10.89 -10.12 -6.71
CA GLY A 36 10.56 -10.80 -5.48
C GLY A 36 9.22 -11.49 -5.50
N TYR A 37 8.70 -11.76 -4.31
CA TYR A 37 7.40 -12.37 -4.12
C TYR A 37 6.74 -11.89 -2.84
N PHE A 38 5.43 -12.05 -2.75
CA PHE A 38 4.69 -11.85 -1.52
C PHE A 38 4.60 -13.17 -0.73
N ASP A 39 4.99 -13.11 0.55
CA ASP A 39 4.91 -14.27 1.43
C ASP A 39 3.46 -14.60 1.83
N ASN A 40 3.28 -15.65 2.62
CA ASN A 40 1.95 -16.11 3.06
C ASN A 40 1.20 -15.10 3.94
N ASN A 41 1.84 -14.01 4.36
CA ASN A 41 1.26 -12.95 5.16
C ASN A 41 1.07 -11.66 4.36
N GLY A 42 1.39 -11.66 3.07
CA GLY A 42 1.29 -10.49 2.20
C GLY A 42 2.40 -9.47 2.43
N ARG A 43 3.57 -9.90 2.92
CA ARG A 43 4.77 -9.04 3.01
C ARG A 43 5.67 -9.28 1.80
N TRP A 44 6.25 -8.20 1.29
CA TRP A 44 7.24 -8.27 0.22
C TRP A 44 8.49 -9.02 0.67
N ARG A 45 9.05 -9.84 -0.22
CA ARG A 45 10.33 -10.53 -0.06
C ARG A 45 11.17 -10.24 -1.27
N ASP A 46 12.15 -9.36 -1.06
CA ASP A 46 13.12 -8.96 -2.07
C ASP A 46 14.07 -10.11 -2.42
N ILE A 47 14.47 -10.19 -3.68
CA ILE A 47 15.48 -11.14 -4.16
C ILE A 47 16.65 -10.37 -4.80
N PHE A 48 16.38 -9.51 -5.77
CA PHE A 48 17.39 -8.65 -6.41
C PHE A 48 16.72 -7.52 -7.21
N ASP A 49 17.53 -6.52 -7.58
CA ASP A 49 17.13 -5.44 -8.48
C ASP A 49 17.64 -5.69 -9.90
N ILE A 50 16.72 -5.81 -10.88
CA ILE A 50 17.11 -6.03 -12.29
C ILE A 50 17.80 -4.84 -12.93
N MET A 51 17.62 -3.65 -12.37
CA MET A 51 18.24 -2.44 -12.88
C MET A 51 19.76 -2.45 -12.64
N THR A 52 20.24 -3.33 -11.75
CA THR A 52 21.67 -3.53 -11.46
C THR A 52 22.31 -4.66 -12.25
N ILE A 53 21.52 -5.43 -13.02
CA ILE A 53 22.03 -6.55 -13.82
C ILE A 53 22.61 -6.01 -15.13
N ASP A 54 23.93 -6.15 -15.29
CA ASP A 54 24.67 -5.73 -16.48
C ASP A 54 25.01 -6.90 -17.43
N SER A 55 25.76 -6.62 -18.49
CA SER A 55 26.19 -7.61 -19.48
C SER A 55 27.14 -8.67 -18.94
N ASP A 56 27.86 -8.37 -17.87
CA ASP A 56 28.88 -9.24 -17.28
C ASP A 56 28.30 -10.12 -16.16
N HIS A 57 27.01 -9.93 -15.84
CA HIS A 57 26.33 -10.67 -14.80
C HIS A 57 26.28 -12.18 -15.08
N SER A 58 26.90 -12.96 -14.19
CA SER A 58 27.16 -14.39 -14.39
C SER A 58 25.92 -15.29 -14.50
N LYS A 59 24.79 -14.89 -13.93
CA LYS A 59 23.57 -15.74 -13.86
C LYS A 59 22.46 -15.27 -14.78
N TYR A 60 21.98 -14.04 -14.62
CA TYR A 60 20.85 -13.51 -15.36
C TYR A 60 21.27 -12.64 -16.54
N LYS A 61 20.46 -12.64 -17.59
CA LYS A 61 20.62 -11.69 -18.71
C LYS A 61 20.18 -10.31 -18.25
N PRO A 62 20.82 -9.21 -18.69
CA PRO A 62 20.35 -7.87 -18.40
C PRO A 62 19.06 -7.53 -19.15
N LEU A 63 18.42 -6.42 -18.78
CA LEU A 63 17.44 -5.78 -19.65
C LEU A 63 18.12 -5.31 -20.94
N ALA A 64 17.42 -5.41 -22.07
CA ALA A 64 17.97 -4.99 -23.36
C ALA A 64 18.25 -3.47 -23.38
N GLU A 65 17.38 -2.70 -22.75
CA GLU A 65 17.51 -1.27 -22.52
C GLU A 65 16.99 -0.97 -21.11
N LEU A 66 17.68 -0.11 -20.36
CA LEU A 66 17.24 0.31 -19.03
C LEU A 66 16.11 1.35 -19.18
N PRO A 67 14.89 1.04 -18.70
CA PRO A 67 13.79 2.00 -18.75
C PRO A 67 14.04 3.14 -17.77
N VAL A 68 13.60 4.34 -18.16
CA VAL A 68 13.61 5.52 -17.29
C VAL A 68 12.26 5.60 -16.57
N ALA A 69 12.29 5.65 -15.25
CA ALA A 69 11.10 5.85 -14.44
C ALA A 69 10.58 7.29 -14.54
N SER A 70 9.27 7.46 -14.54
CA SER A 70 8.61 8.74 -14.34
C SER A 70 8.04 8.82 -12.93
N MET A 71 8.09 10.01 -12.32
CA MET A 71 7.53 10.28 -11.00
C MET A 71 6.55 11.45 -11.09
N SER A 72 5.38 11.31 -10.48
CA SER A 72 4.41 12.40 -10.33
C SER A 72 4.76 13.31 -9.17
N GLU A 73 4.26 14.54 -9.20
CA GLU A 73 4.15 15.33 -7.96
C GLU A 73 3.24 14.61 -6.94
N ALA A 74 3.42 14.92 -5.66
CA ALA A 74 2.60 14.35 -4.60
C ALA A 74 1.14 14.84 -4.72
N GLN A 75 0.20 13.90 -4.83
CA GLN A 75 -1.21 14.20 -5.03
C GLN A 75 -2.03 13.89 -3.78
N ARG A 76 -2.85 14.86 -3.37
CA ARG A 76 -3.81 14.67 -2.28
C ARG A 76 -4.93 13.73 -2.71
N TRP A 77 -5.15 12.68 -1.93
CA TRP A 77 -6.23 11.72 -2.12
C TRP A 77 -7.30 11.86 -1.04
N GLY A 78 -8.52 11.47 -1.40
CA GLY A 78 -9.54 11.12 -0.42
C GLY A 78 -9.37 9.67 0.06
N PRO A 79 -10.15 9.24 1.05
CA PRO A 79 -10.16 7.85 1.48
C PRO A 79 -10.51 6.90 0.32
N ILE A 80 -9.74 5.83 0.20
CA ILE A 80 -9.94 4.76 -0.78
C ILE A 80 -10.60 3.60 -0.04
N PHE A 81 -11.76 3.13 -0.49
CA PHE A 81 -12.52 2.13 0.25
C PHE A 81 -13.21 1.16 -0.69
N GLY A 82 -13.51 -0.02 -0.16
CA GLY A 82 -14.00 -1.13 -0.98
C GLY A 82 -15.38 -0.88 -1.57
N SER A 83 -15.72 -1.59 -2.65
CA SER A 83 -17.00 -1.46 -3.36
C SER A 83 -18.23 -1.78 -2.49
N SER A 84 -18.04 -2.55 -1.42
CA SER A 84 -19.07 -2.84 -0.41
C SER A 84 -19.29 -1.69 0.60
N VAL A 85 -18.38 -0.72 0.63
CA VAL A 85 -18.34 0.40 1.57
C VAL A 85 -18.82 1.68 0.87
N LYS A 86 -19.56 2.50 1.60
CA LYS A 86 -19.90 3.87 1.22
C LYS A 86 -19.39 4.85 2.28
N SER A 87 -18.96 6.04 1.85
CA SER A 87 -18.82 7.17 2.75
C SER A 87 -20.23 7.69 3.11
N CYS A 88 -20.48 7.90 4.39
CA CYS A 88 -21.78 8.36 4.91
C CYS A 88 -21.80 9.85 5.25
N GLY A 89 -20.67 10.54 5.18
CA GLY A 89 -20.57 11.96 5.50
C GLY A 89 -19.31 12.32 6.26
N ILE A 90 -19.16 13.64 6.43
CA ILE A 90 -18.13 14.33 7.19
C ILE A 90 -18.90 15.05 8.28
N GLU A 91 -18.74 14.64 9.53
CA GLU A 91 -19.36 15.32 10.67
C GLU A 91 -18.28 16.19 11.32
N GLU A 92 -18.53 17.49 11.47
CA GLU A 92 -17.70 18.33 12.34
C GLU A 92 -17.96 17.90 13.78
N ASP A 93 -16.96 17.32 14.42
CA ASP A 93 -17.10 16.79 15.77
C ASP A 93 -15.85 17.04 16.60
N THR A 94 -15.80 18.23 17.19
CA THR A 94 -14.72 18.68 18.09
C THR A 94 -14.74 18.03 19.47
N SER A 95 -15.67 17.11 19.73
CA SER A 95 -15.83 16.43 21.02
C SER A 95 -15.23 15.02 21.04
N VAL A 96 -14.96 14.44 19.87
CA VAL A 96 -14.41 13.09 19.75
C VAL A 96 -12.91 13.11 20.00
N ALA A 97 -12.49 12.55 21.13
CA ALA A 97 -11.06 12.32 21.39
C ALA A 97 -10.47 11.37 20.32
N ILE A 98 -9.27 11.68 19.83
CA ILE A 98 -8.52 10.78 18.95
C ILE A 98 -7.71 9.81 19.85
N PRO A 99 -8.06 8.51 19.89
CA PRO A 99 -7.34 7.56 20.74
C PRO A 99 -5.86 7.48 20.37
N GLY A 100 -5.00 7.55 21.38
CA GLY A 100 -3.54 7.52 21.20
C GLY A 100 -2.86 8.90 21.13
N VAL A 101 -3.61 10.00 21.12
CA VAL A 101 -3.04 11.37 21.15
C VAL A 101 -3.67 12.16 22.32
N PRO A 102 -2.99 12.28 23.48
CA PRO A 102 -3.54 12.96 24.65
C PRO A 102 -3.95 14.41 24.38
N GLY A 103 -5.17 14.78 24.77
CA GLY A 103 -5.67 16.15 24.69
C GLY A 103 -6.13 16.61 23.30
N LEU A 104 -6.06 15.74 22.28
CA LEU A 104 -6.49 16.07 20.93
C LEU A 104 -7.91 15.53 20.64
N THR A 105 -8.78 16.42 20.15
CA THR A 105 -10.08 16.05 19.60
C THR A 105 -10.06 16.12 18.07
N ALA A 106 -10.91 15.33 17.42
CA ALA A 106 -11.10 15.37 15.99
C ALA A 106 -11.61 16.75 15.58
N GLY A 107 -11.15 17.29 14.46
CA GLY A 107 -11.86 18.41 13.81
C GLY A 107 -13.01 17.88 12.95
N VAL A 108 -12.85 16.66 12.45
CA VAL A 108 -13.76 16.00 11.51
C VAL A 108 -13.84 14.51 11.81
N SER A 109 -15.03 13.94 11.75
CA SER A 109 -15.29 12.50 11.81
C SER A 109 -15.68 11.98 10.43
N LEU A 110 -14.84 11.09 9.87
CA LEU A 110 -15.08 10.43 8.58
C LEU A 110 -15.82 9.12 8.82
N LYS A 111 -17.07 9.03 8.36
CA LYS A 111 -17.93 7.86 8.57
C LYS A 111 -18.00 6.96 7.34
N PHE A 112 -17.76 5.67 7.53
CA PHE A 112 -17.84 4.64 6.50
C PHE A 112 -18.83 3.55 6.92
N ALA A 113 -19.69 3.12 6.00
CA ALA A 113 -20.62 2.02 6.23
C ALA A 113 -20.50 0.95 5.15
N LYS A 114 -20.45 -0.32 5.54
CA LYS A 114 -20.51 -1.44 4.61
C LYS A 114 -21.94 -1.98 4.46
N LYS A 115 -22.27 -2.44 3.25
CA LYS A 115 -23.56 -3.08 2.95
C LYS A 115 -23.70 -4.42 3.66
N SER A 116 -22.64 -5.23 3.65
CA SER A 116 -22.60 -6.56 4.28
C SER A 116 -21.17 -7.10 4.32
N GLY A 117 -20.94 -8.12 5.17
CA GLY A 117 -19.72 -8.91 5.15
C GLY A 117 -18.52 -8.12 5.66
N TYR A 118 -17.70 -7.61 4.74
CA TYR A 118 -16.40 -7.01 5.03
C TYR A 118 -16.31 -5.59 4.48
N GLY A 119 -15.64 -4.72 5.23
CA GLY A 119 -15.32 -3.35 4.81
C GLY A 119 -13.84 -3.07 5.05
N ALA A 120 -13.25 -2.33 4.13
CA ALA A 120 -11.88 -1.85 4.22
C ALA A 120 -11.76 -0.41 3.72
N VAL A 121 -10.86 0.35 4.35
CA VAL A 121 -10.52 1.73 3.99
C VAL A 121 -9.00 1.87 4.07
N LEU A 122 -8.41 2.42 3.02
CA LEU A 122 -7.07 2.99 2.97
C LEU A 122 -7.19 4.51 3.06
N MET A 123 -6.43 5.10 3.96
CA MET A 123 -6.21 6.54 4.02
C MET A 123 -4.72 6.79 3.85
N ALA A 124 -4.36 7.73 2.97
CA ALA A 124 -2.98 8.08 2.69
C ALA A 124 -2.84 9.59 2.63
N ASP A 125 -1.76 10.10 3.21
CA ASP A 125 -1.26 11.45 2.94
C ASP A 125 -0.95 11.63 1.44
N PRO A 126 -0.63 12.85 0.96
CA PRO A 126 -0.26 13.07 -0.43
C PRO A 126 0.64 11.96 -0.99
N VAL A 127 0.22 11.37 -2.10
CA VAL A 127 0.85 10.16 -2.67
C VAL A 127 1.62 10.54 -3.92
N THR A 128 2.87 10.12 -3.99
CA THR A 128 3.66 10.12 -5.24
C THR A 128 3.43 8.83 -5.99
N TYR A 129 3.37 8.92 -7.31
CA TYR A 129 3.27 7.77 -8.20
C TYR A 129 4.54 7.67 -9.04
N GLU A 130 5.22 6.53 -8.94
CA GLU A 130 6.41 6.22 -9.73
C GLU A 130 6.12 5.03 -10.64
N ALA A 131 6.50 5.12 -11.91
CA ALA A 131 6.24 4.05 -12.86
C ALA A 131 7.26 3.98 -13.99
N PHE A 132 7.47 2.76 -14.49
CA PHE A 132 8.04 2.56 -15.83
C PHE A 132 6.92 2.64 -16.88
N PRO A 133 7.10 3.42 -17.95
CA PRO A 133 6.04 3.66 -18.94
C PRO A 133 5.69 2.43 -19.79
N HIS A 134 6.59 1.46 -19.89
CA HIS A 134 6.43 0.27 -20.73
C HIS A 134 6.75 -1.00 -19.94
N LYS A 135 5.87 -1.99 -20.02
CA LYS A 135 5.95 -3.24 -19.25
C LYS A 135 6.59 -4.39 -20.03
N GLU A 136 6.59 -4.27 -21.36
CA GLU A 136 7.08 -5.27 -22.30
C GLU A 136 8.53 -5.69 -22.05
N PRO A 137 9.49 -4.78 -21.73
CA PRO A 137 10.86 -5.17 -21.42
C PRO A 137 10.94 -6.13 -20.23
N PHE A 138 10.16 -5.90 -19.19
CA PHE A 138 10.13 -6.71 -17.97
C PHE A 138 9.49 -8.08 -18.24
N HIS A 139 8.38 -8.13 -18.98
CA HIS A 139 7.79 -9.41 -19.40
C HIS A 139 8.76 -10.25 -20.23
N LYS A 140 9.49 -9.62 -21.15
CA LYS A 140 10.51 -10.31 -21.96
C LYS A 140 11.64 -10.82 -21.08
N TRP A 141 12.14 -9.99 -20.17
CA TRP A 141 13.19 -10.36 -19.23
C TRP A 141 12.78 -11.55 -18.35
N CYS A 142 11.55 -11.55 -17.82
CA CYS A 142 10.98 -12.67 -17.07
C CYS A 142 11.05 -13.96 -17.88
N LYS A 143 10.58 -13.94 -19.14
CA LYS A 143 10.59 -15.13 -20.01
C LYS A 143 12.00 -15.64 -20.27
N ASP A 144 12.94 -14.74 -20.51
CA ASP A 144 14.33 -15.09 -20.83
C ASP A 144 15.11 -15.65 -19.63
N ASN A 145 14.72 -15.28 -18.40
CA ASN A 145 15.41 -15.66 -17.17
C ASN A 145 14.65 -16.71 -16.31
N ALA A 146 13.37 -16.96 -16.58
CA ALA A 146 12.53 -17.85 -15.78
C ALA A 146 13.13 -19.25 -15.52
N PRO A 147 13.72 -19.96 -16.52
CA PRO A 147 14.32 -21.28 -16.25
C PRO A 147 15.45 -21.21 -15.21
N LYS A 148 16.25 -20.15 -15.22
CA LYS A 148 17.35 -19.94 -14.27
C LYS A 148 16.83 -19.56 -12.89
N LEU A 149 15.82 -18.69 -12.83
CA LEU A 149 15.18 -18.29 -11.56
C LEU A 149 14.54 -19.48 -10.83
N LEU A 150 13.87 -20.37 -11.57
CA LEU A 150 13.24 -21.57 -11.00
C LEU A 150 14.25 -22.67 -10.63
N ALA A 151 15.44 -22.64 -11.22
CA ALA A 151 16.53 -23.56 -10.91
C ALA A 151 17.44 -23.07 -9.76
N ASP A 152 17.36 -21.79 -9.37
CA ASP A 152 18.17 -21.25 -8.27
C ASP A 152 17.83 -21.94 -6.95
N GLU A 153 18.86 -22.40 -6.24
CA GLU A 153 18.70 -23.18 -5.01
C GLU A 153 18.20 -22.34 -3.82
N THR A 154 18.45 -21.03 -3.84
CA THR A 154 18.15 -20.14 -2.71
C THR A 154 16.68 -19.76 -2.69
N PHE A 155 16.11 -19.36 -3.84
CA PHE A 155 14.74 -18.86 -3.92
C PHE A 155 13.84 -19.64 -4.90
N GLY A 156 14.39 -20.49 -5.76
CA GLY A 156 13.63 -21.32 -6.68
C GLY A 156 12.53 -22.18 -6.02
N PRO A 157 12.74 -22.76 -4.81
CA PRO A 157 11.66 -23.45 -4.10
C PRO A 157 10.45 -22.56 -3.75
N GLU A 158 10.68 -21.30 -3.40
CA GLU A 158 9.60 -20.34 -3.11
C GLU A 158 8.91 -19.87 -4.39
N LEU A 159 9.69 -19.59 -5.45
CA LEU A 159 9.14 -19.18 -6.75
C LEU A 159 8.31 -20.27 -7.45
N LYS A 160 8.52 -21.54 -7.11
CA LYS A 160 7.67 -22.66 -7.59
C LYS A 160 6.30 -22.71 -6.91
N ARG A 161 6.17 -22.08 -5.73
CA ARG A 161 4.96 -22.11 -4.89
C ARG A 161 4.21 -20.79 -4.91
N ARG A 162 4.82 -19.74 -5.45
CA ARG A 162 4.37 -18.35 -5.36
C ARG A 162 4.53 -17.66 -6.71
N ASN A 163 3.80 -16.57 -6.86
CA ASN A 163 4.00 -15.69 -8.00
C ASN A 163 5.28 -14.88 -7.79
N PHE A 164 6.14 -14.90 -8.80
CA PHE A 164 7.25 -13.97 -8.95
C PHE A 164 6.71 -12.66 -9.53
N PHE A 165 7.21 -11.54 -9.03
CA PHE A 165 6.84 -10.22 -9.53
C PHE A 165 8.07 -9.38 -9.80
N ILE A 166 8.00 -8.57 -10.85
CA ILE A 166 8.86 -7.39 -11.02
C ILE A 166 8.02 -6.15 -10.76
N ILE A 167 8.46 -5.30 -9.83
CA ILE A 167 7.75 -4.07 -9.49
C ILE A 167 7.95 -3.03 -10.60
N THR A 168 6.85 -2.56 -11.19
CA THR A 168 6.85 -1.61 -12.31
C THR A 168 6.16 -0.30 -12.02
N GLU A 169 5.31 -0.26 -10.98
CA GLU A 169 4.64 0.95 -10.52
C GLU A 169 4.50 0.93 -9.00
N LEU A 170 4.58 2.11 -8.38
CA LEU A 170 4.55 2.32 -6.94
C LEU A 170 3.71 3.55 -6.57
N TYR A 171 2.97 3.42 -5.49
CA TYR A 171 2.24 4.50 -4.84
C TYR A 171 2.79 4.71 -3.43
N THR A 172 3.54 5.80 -3.23
CA THR A 172 4.30 6.06 -2.01
C THR A 172 3.76 7.26 -1.26
N THR A 173 3.68 7.16 0.07
CA THR A 173 3.16 8.22 0.95
C THR A 173 3.92 8.27 2.25
N ASN A 174 3.98 9.45 2.88
CA ASN A 174 4.65 9.61 4.18
C ASN A 174 3.89 8.90 5.30
N ARG A 175 2.55 8.90 5.23
CA ARG A 175 1.70 8.27 6.23
C ARG A 175 0.50 7.62 5.57
N CYS A 176 0.17 6.43 6.03
CA CYS A 176 -1.07 5.78 5.65
C CYS A 176 -1.68 5.02 6.81
N SER A 177 -3.00 4.82 6.76
CA SER A 177 -3.67 3.92 7.68
C SER A 177 -4.52 2.91 6.95
N ILE A 178 -4.53 1.71 7.52
CA ILE A 178 -5.27 0.57 7.02
C ILE A 178 -6.33 0.22 8.04
N THR A 179 -7.56 0.24 7.56
CA THR A 179 -8.72 0.01 8.39
C THR A 179 -9.57 -1.08 7.78
N GLN A 180 -10.03 -2.02 8.61
CA GLN A 180 -10.92 -3.11 8.19
C GLN A 180 -11.88 -3.49 9.30
N TRP A 181 -13.10 -3.89 8.95
CA TRP A 181 -14.07 -4.42 9.89
C TRP A 181 -14.95 -5.48 9.24
N ASP A 182 -15.25 -6.52 10.02
CA ASP A 182 -15.98 -7.71 9.58
C ASP A 182 -17.22 -7.97 10.45
N GLY A 183 -18.10 -8.85 9.98
CA GLY A 183 -19.27 -9.29 10.73
C GLY A 183 -20.41 -8.27 10.74
N ARG A 184 -21.16 -8.25 11.85
CA ARG A 184 -22.45 -7.55 11.96
C ARG A 184 -22.33 -6.04 12.06
N GLU A 185 -21.19 -5.55 12.54
CA GLU A 185 -20.95 -4.12 12.66
C GLU A 185 -20.96 -3.47 11.30
N LYS A 186 -21.83 -2.49 11.08
CA LYS A 186 -22.02 -1.89 9.75
C LYS A 186 -21.16 -0.67 9.54
N GLU A 187 -20.83 0.05 10.59
CA GLU A 187 -20.26 1.39 10.51
C GLU A 187 -18.91 1.48 11.23
N MET A 188 -18.08 2.39 10.72
CA MET A 188 -16.78 2.72 11.27
C MET A 188 -16.52 4.20 11.09
N CYS A 189 -15.96 4.83 12.12
CA CYS A 189 -15.53 6.23 12.05
C CYS A 189 -14.03 6.35 12.28
N ILE A 190 -13.42 7.27 11.53
CA ILE A 190 -12.04 7.70 11.67
C ILE A 190 -12.07 9.19 11.99
N GLY A 191 -11.54 9.58 13.14
CA GLY A 191 -11.39 10.98 13.52
C GLY A 191 -10.13 11.55 12.89
N VAL A 192 -10.22 12.75 12.34
CA VAL A 192 -9.11 13.50 11.75
C VAL A 192 -9.11 14.92 12.33
N SER A 193 -7.93 15.50 12.58
CA SER A 193 -7.84 16.90 12.99
C SER A 193 -8.19 17.85 11.83
N ALA A 194 -8.52 19.11 12.13
CA ALA A 194 -8.88 20.09 11.10
C ALA A 194 -7.71 20.34 10.12
N GLU A 195 -6.47 20.28 10.58
CA GLU A 195 -5.27 20.44 9.75
C GLU A 195 -5.05 19.26 8.80
N ALA A 196 -5.51 18.07 9.19
CA ALA A 196 -5.35 16.85 8.39
C ALA A 196 -6.31 16.76 7.21
N TRP A 197 -7.39 17.56 7.18
CA TRP A 197 -8.48 17.42 6.22
C TRP A 197 -8.83 18.73 5.52
N SER A 198 -8.84 18.72 4.19
CA SER A 198 -9.25 19.87 3.40
C SER A 198 -9.87 19.43 2.08
N MET A 199 -11.03 19.99 1.74
CA MET A 199 -11.73 19.76 0.46
C MET A 199 -11.88 18.27 0.10
N GLY A 200 -12.22 17.42 1.08
CA GLY A 200 -12.44 16.00 0.85
C GLY A 200 -11.17 15.14 0.79
N LYS A 201 -10.01 15.71 1.12
CA LYS A 201 -8.70 15.07 0.95
C LYS A 201 -7.80 15.25 2.15
N LEU A 202 -6.83 14.35 2.31
CA LEU A 202 -5.79 14.43 3.32
C LEU A 202 -4.69 15.39 2.89
N THR A 203 -4.19 16.19 3.83
CA THR A 203 -3.32 17.32 3.53
C THR A 203 -1.83 17.03 3.61
N GLY A 204 -1.41 15.99 4.35
CA GLY A 204 -0.01 15.82 4.79
C GLY A 204 0.20 16.17 6.27
N GLY A 205 -0.73 16.91 6.88
CA GLY A 205 -0.58 17.47 8.23
C GLY A 205 -1.50 16.82 9.26
N GLY A 206 -1.47 17.37 10.48
CA GLY A 206 -2.38 17.00 11.56
C GLY A 206 -2.30 15.54 11.99
N PHE A 207 -3.38 15.05 12.60
CA PHE A 207 -3.46 13.69 13.13
C PHE A 207 -4.75 13.00 12.68
N TRP A 208 -4.71 11.69 12.59
CA TRP A 208 -5.91 10.89 12.44
C TRP A 208 -5.80 9.56 13.17
N GLY A 209 -6.94 9.03 13.58
CA GLY A 209 -7.03 7.78 14.32
C GLY A 209 -8.44 7.23 14.34
N LYS A 210 -8.57 5.95 14.65
CA LYS A 210 -9.86 5.28 14.78
C LYS A 210 -10.63 5.87 15.95
N SER A 211 -11.85 6.37 15.71
CA SER A 211 -12.71 6.99 16.75
C SER A 211 -13.80 6.06 17.28
N THR A 212 -13.97 4.87 16.71
CA THR A 212 -14.90 3.84 17.19
C THR A 212 -14.14 2.69 17.84
N ASN A 213 -14.80 1.77 18.57
CA ASN A 213 -14.14 0.54 19.05
C ASN A 213 -14.22 -0.64 18.07
N ILE A 214 -14.88 -0.47 16.91
CA ILE A 214 -15.17 -1.51 15.93
C ILE A 214 -13.94 -1.81 15.06
N GLY A 215 -13.77 -3.05 14.58
CA GLY A 215 -12.73 -3.43 13.60
C GLY A 215 -11.28 -3.16 14.03
N SER A 216 -10.35 -3.17 13.08
CA SER A 216 -8.93 -2.89 13.31
C SER A 216 -8.47 -1.66 12.55
N TRP A 217 -7.59 -0.88 13.18
CA TRP A 217 -6.89 0.24 12.57
C TRP A 217 -5.39 0.07 12.78
N ARG A 218 -4.61 0.33 11.74
CA ARG A 218 -3.14 0.33 11.80
C ARG A 218 -2.64 1.56 11.07
N GLY A 219 -1.90 2.42 11.77
CA GLY A 219 -1.23 3.57 11.20
C GLY A 219 0.25 3.27 10.91
N PHE A 220 0.76 3.83 9.83
CA PHE A 220 2.15 3.77 9.40
C PHE A 220 2.66 5.20 9.18
N GLY A 221 3.84 5.53 9.70
CA GLY A 221 4.43 6.88 9.61
C GLY A 221 3.89 7.93 10.61
N PHE A 222 3.10 7.53 11.62
CA PHE A 222 2.57 8.45 12.64
C PHE A 222 3.54 8.72 13.80
N ASP A 223 4.57 7.89 13.93
CA ASP A 223 5.58 8.03 14.96
C ASP A 223 6.70 8.96 14.48
N GLU A 224 6.94 10.06 15.19
CA GLU A 224 7.97 11.04 14.87
C GLU A 224 9.39 10.44 14.97
N GLU A 225 9.60 9.42 15.82
CA GLU A 225 10.89 8.75 15.96
C GLU A 225 11.21 7.85 14.74
N LEU A 226 10.18 7.25 14.12
CA LEU A 226 10.32 6.42 12.90
C LEU A 226 10.36 7.25 11.60
N LYS A 227 9.88 8.50 11.62
CA LYS A 227 9.96 9.41 10.46
C LYS A 227 11.40 9.76 10.07
N GLN A 228 12.32 9.86 11.04
CA GLN A 228 13.74 10.07 10.74
C GLN A 228 14.42 8.83 10.14
N ALA A 229 13.84 7.64 10.31
CA ALA A 229 14.42 6.39 9.85
C ALA A 229 13.99 5.99 8.42
N THR A 230 12.99 6.64 7.84
CA THR A 230 12.40 6.25 6.54
C THR A 230 12.27 7.45 5.60
N GLU A 231 13.39 7.96 5.07
CA GLU A 231 13.41 9.01 4.04
C GLU A 231 12.61 8.63 2.77
N GLN A 232 12.33 7.33 2.56
CA GLN A 232 11.68 6.78 1.37
C GLN A 232 10.14 6.68 1.46
N GLY A 233 9.54 6.99 2.61
CA GLY A 233 8.08 6.86 2.80
C GLY A 233 7.60 5.40 2.87
N TYR A 234 6.28 5.21 2.75
CA TYR A 234 5.60 3.91 2.76
C TYR A 234 4.92 3.66 1.42
N VAL A 235 5.19 2.51 0.79
CA VAL A 235 4.43 2.05 -0.36
C VAL A 235 3.08 1.53 0.12
N CYS A 236 2.01 2.15 -0.36
CA CYS A 236 0.63 1.79 -0.03
C CYS A 236 -0.11 1.05 -1.16
N GLY A 237 0.46 1.06 -2.37
CA GLY A 237 -0.03 0.31 -3.53
C GLY A 237 1.09 0.07 -4.55
N TRP A 238 0.95 -0.96 -5.36
CA TRP A 238 1.97 -1.36 -6.33
C TRP A 238 1.35 -2.00 -7.58
N VAL A 239 2.13 -2.07 -8.66
CA VAL A 239 1.81 -2.88 -9.84
C VAL A 239 3.07 -3.58 -10.31
N GLY A 240 2.96 -4.88 -10.60
CA GLY A 240 4.06 -5.65 -11.17
C GLY A 240 3.65 -6.51 -12.35
N VAL A 241 4.66 -7.11 -12.98
CA VAL A 241 4.53 -8.04 -14.11
C VAL A 241 4.90 -9.47 -13.75
#